data_AF-A0A127VHD8-F1
#
_entry.id   AF-A0A127VHD8-F1
#
_cell.length_a   1.000
_cell.length_b   1.000
_cell.length_c   1.000
_cell.angle_alpha   90.00
_cell.angle_beta   90.00
_cell.angle_gamma   90.00
#
_symmetry.space_group_name_H-M   'P 1'
#
loop_
_entity.id
_entity.type
_entity.pdbx_description
1 polymer ?
#
loop_
_entity_poly.entity_id
_entity_poly.type
_entity_poly.pdbx_seq_one_letter_code
_entity_poly.pdbx_strand_id
1 'polypeptide(L)'
;MWGDQPWDNDPAADWYGTMMKKTGLAAHVRKTLSEELHKDSADVLRAAAFCLVQFGRIYVWPTEELKDDLKLGIAALKQVLEDDEYCHSIEITIDVREELAQLEERLNTYIW
;
A
#
# COMPACT_ATOMS: atom_id res chain seq x y z
N MET A 1 -9.70 -11.62 21.34
CA MET A 1 -9.95 -11.69 19.89
C MET A 1 -10.99 -10.63 19.57
N TRP A 2 -10.67 -9.74 18.64
CA TRP A 2 -11.45 -8.56 18.28
C TRP A 2 -12.27 -8.77 17.01
N GLY A 3 -11.99 -9.83 16.24
CA GLY A 3 -12.63 -10.17 14.98
C GLY A 3 -12.09 -11.50 14.44
N ASP A 4 -12.51 -11.87 13.23
CA ASP A 4 -12.23 -13.18 12.62
C ASP A 4 -10.97 -13.19 11.74
N GLN A 5 -10.38 -12.01 11.48
CA GLN A 5 -9.19 -11.90 10.64
C GLN A 5 -7.93 -12.30 11.42
N PRO A 6 -6.87 -12.77 10.74
CA PRO A 6 -5.65 -13.24 11.41
C PRO A 6 -4.93 -12.16 12.22
N TRP A 7 -5.18 -10.88 11.96
CA TRP A 7 -4.64 -9.73 12.71
C TRP A 7 -5.58 -9.18 13.79
N ASP A 8 -6.82 -9.67 13.92
CA ASP A 8 -7.82 -9.16 14.87
C ASP A 8 -7.66 -9.77 16.28
N ASN A 9 -6.43 -9.77 16.79
CA ASN A 9 -6.11 -10.22 18.15
C ASN A 9 -4.78 -9.61 18.61
N ASP A 10 -4.63 -9.37 19.92
CA ASP A 10 -3.43 -8.73 20.48
C ASP A 10 -2.13 -9.43 20.05
N PRO A 11 -1.97 -10.76 20.19
CA PRO A 11 -0.70 -11.41 19.88
C PRO A 11 -0.29 -11.28 18.41
N ALA A 12 -1.25 -11.36 17.49
CA ALA A 12 -0.96 -11.21 16.06
C ALA A 12 -0.65 -9.76 15.69
N ALA A 13 -1.41 -8.79 16.21
CA ALA A 13 -1.14 -7.37 15.99
C ALA A 13 0.27 -6.99 16.50
N ASP A 14 0.67 -7.47 17.69
CA ASP A 14 2.02 -7.28 18.24
C ASP A 14 3.10 -7.92 17.37
N TRP A 15 2.82 -9.11 16.82
CA TRP A 15 3.73 -9.80 15.92
C TRP A 15 3.97 -8.99 14.63
N TYR A 16 2.91 -8.46 14.01
CA TYR A 16 3.02 -7.60 12.83
C TYR A 16 3.75 -6.30 13.15
N GLY A 17 3.40 -5.64 14.26
CA GLY A 17 4.08 -4.42 14.71
C GLY A 17 5.59 -4.65 14.92
N THR A 18 5.96 -5.79 15.52
CA THR A 18 7.37 -6.18 15.69
C THR A 18 8.06 -6.42 14.35
N MET A 19 7.40 -7.09 13.40
CA MET A 19 7.94 -7.37 12.07
C MET A 19 8.19 -6.08 11.29
N MET A 20 7.21 -5.17 11.25
CA MET A 20 7.34 -3.87 10.57
C MET A 20 8.48 -3.05 11.15
N LYS A 21 8.59 -3.00 12.49
CA LYS A 21 9.68 -2.28 13.17
C LYS A 21 11.06 -2.86 12.86
N LYS A 22 11.20 -4.19 12.84
CA LYS A 22 12.50 -4.86 12.61
C LYS A 22 12.96 -4.78 11.16
N THR A 23 12.03 -4.88 10.21
CA THR A 23 12.35 -4.88 8.77
C THR A 23 12.47 -3.48 8.20
N GLY A 24 11.81 -2.49 8.81
CA GLY A 24 11.70 -1.16 8.24
C GLY A 24 10.86 -1.12 6.96
N LEU A 25 10.02 -2.13 6.71
CA LEU A 25 9.25 -2.27 5.47
C LEU A 25 8.39 -1.04 5.19
N ALA A 26 7.64 -0.56 6.18
CA ALA A 26 6.78 0.62 6.01
C ALA A 26 7.58 1.88 5.64
N ALA A 27 8.71 2.11 6.31
CA ALA A 27 9.60 3.23 6.00
C ALA A 27 10.22 3.12 4.60
N HIS A 28 10.58 1.90 4.16
CA HIS A 28 11.08 1.65 2.81
C HIS A 28 10.02 1.94 1.76
N VAL A 29 8.80 1.42 1.94
CA VAL A 29 7.65 1.67 1.05
C VAL A 29 7.32 3.16 0.97
N ARG A 30 7.22 3.84 2.12
CA ARG A 30 6.98 5.29 2.19
C ARG A 30 8.05 6.06 1.42
N LYS A 31 9.33 5.76 1.66
CA LYS A 31 10.43 6.41 0.97
C LYS A 31 10.29 6.27 -0.54
N THR A 32 10.08 5.04 -1.02
CA THR A 32 9.88 4.75 -2.45
C THR A 32 8.69 5.52 -3.04
N LEU A 33 7.56 5.58 -2.35
CA LEU A 33 6.37 6.29 -2.83
C LEU A 33 6.49 7.83 -2.74
N SER A 34 7.45 8.34 -1.97
CA SER A 34 7.68 9.77 -1.77
C SER A 34 8.77 10.37 -2.68
N GLU A 35 9.55 9.53 -3.37
CA GLU A 35 10.61 9.97 -4.27
C GLU A 35 10.01 10.62 -5.53
N GLU A 36 10.68 11.65 -6.05
CA GLU A 36 10.26 12.31 -7.29
C GLU A 36 10.28 11.32 -8.45
N LEU A 37 9.25 11.44 -9.30
CA LEU A 37 8.95 10.48 -10.33
C LEU A 37 10.00 10.50 -11.42
N HIS A 38 10.49 9.31 -11.75
CA HIS A 38 11.33 9.09 -12.93
C HIS A 38 10.58 8.22 -13.93
N LYS A 39 10.91 8.40 -15.20
CA LYS A 39 10.21 7.82 -16.36
C LYS A 39 10.18 6.27 -16.36
N ASP A 40 10.97 5.62 -15.52
CA ASP A 40 11.11 4.16 -15.49
C ASP A 40 10.83 3.57 -14.09
N SER A 41 10.07 4.29 -13.25
CA SER A 41 9.79 3.89 -11.87
C SER A 41 8.50 3.09 -11.68
N ALA A 42 7.70 2.87 -12.73
CA ALA A 42 6.35 2.28 -12.62
C ALA A 42 6.35 0.90 -11.95
N ASP A 43 7.30 0.03 -12.31
CA ASP A 43 7.47 -1.29 -11.67
C ASP A 43 7.65 -1.18 -10.15
N VAL A 44 8.56 -0.29 -9.73
CA VAL A 44 8.96 -0.12 -8.33
C VAL A 44 7.84 0.57 -7.53
N LEU A 45 7.17 1.55 -8.14
CA LEU A 45 6.03 2.25 -7.56
C LEU A 45 4.85 1.30 -7.33
N ARG A 46 4.51 0.47 -8.34
CA ARG A 46 3.46 -0.54 -8.17
C ARG A 46 3.83 -1.55 -7.10
N ALA A 47 5.08 -2.03 -7.08
CA ALA A 47 5.55 -2.97 -6.06
C ALA A 47 5.42 -2.38 -4.64
N ALA A 48 5.81 -1.12 -4.44
CA ALA A 48 5.66 -0.43 -3.16
C ALA A 48 4.17 -0.24 -2.78
N ALA A 49 3.32 0.17 -3.73
CA ALA A 49 1.89 0.30 -3.49
C ALA A 49 1.21 -1.04 -3.18
N PHE A 50 1.65 -2.13 -3.82
CA PHE A 50 1.14 -3.47 -3.57
C PHE A 50 1.37 -3.93 -2.12
N CYS A 51 2.47 -3.52 -1.49
CA CYS A 51 2.68 -3.74 -0.05
C CYS A 51 1.55 -3.13 0.80
N LEU A 52 1.02 -1.96 0.44
CA LEU A 52 -0.13 -1.35 1.13
C LEU A 52 -1.44 -2.09 0.83
N VAL A 53 -1.60 -2.66 -0.37
CA VAL A 53 -2.76 -3.50 -0.69
C VAL A 53 -2.77 -4.73 0.24
N GLN A 54 -1.61 -5.36 0.43
CA GLN A 54 -1.46 -6.57 1.23
C GLN A 54 -1.44 -6.32 2.74
N PHE A 55 -0.81 -5.23 3.21
CA PHE A 55 -0.52 -5.03 4.64
C PHE A 55 -1.07 -3.74 5.23
N GLY A 56 -1.59 -2.81 4.42
CA GLY A 56 -2.00 -1.46 4.85
C GLY A 56 -3.28 -1.43 5.70
N ARG A 57 -3.32 -2.10 6.85
CA ARG A 57 -4.47 -2.16 7.78
C ARG A 57 -4.06 -1.71 9.19
N ILE A 58 -5.00 -1.16 9.97
CA ILE A 58 -4.76 -0.56 11.31
C ILE A 58 -3.99 -1.48 12.28
N TYR A 59 -4.17 -2.80 12.24
CA TYR A 59 -3.48 -3.74 13.15
C TYR A 59 -2.24 -4.42 12.55
N VAL A 60 -1.86 -4.03 11.33
CA VAL A 60 -0.73 -4.63 10.59
C VAL A 60 0.30 -3.58 10.21
N TRP A 61 -0.15 -2.46 9.67
CA TRP A 61 0.67 -1.32 9.28
C TRP A 61 0.81 -0.32 10.43
N PRO A 62 1.92 0.43 10.53
CA PRO A 62 2.05 1.52 11.49
C PRO A 62 0.88 2.52 11.39
N THR A 63 0.09 2.63 12.44
CA THR A 63 -1.20 3.36 12.44
C THR A 63 -1.05 4.86 12.23
N GLU A 64 -0.03 5.47 12.84
CA GLU A 64 0.26 6.91 12.74
C GLU A 64 0.55 7.34 11.29
N GLU A 65 1.03 6.40 10.48
CA GLU A 65 1.52 6.63 9.13
C GLU A 65 0.56 6.14 8.04
N LEU A 66 -0.32 5.20 8.39
CA LEU A 66 -1.17 4.46 7.46
C LEU A 66 -1.98 5.37 6.52
N LYS A 67 -2.62 6.41 7.04
CA LYS A 67 -3.46 7.29 6.23
C LYS A 67 -2.66 8.01 5.15
N ASP A 68 -1.48 8.49 5.48
CA ASP A 68 -0.64 9.23 4.54
C ASP A 68 0.05 8.27 3.57
N ASP A 69 0.44 7.08 4.02
CA ASP A 69 0.98 6.05 3.14
C ASP A 69 -0.05 5.56 2.13
N LEU A 70 -1.32 5.39 2.53
CA LEU A 70 -2.41 5.06 1.61
C LEU A 70 -2.58 6.14 0.53
N LYS A 71 -2.50 7.43 0.88
CA LYS A 71 -2.56 8.52 -0.12
C LYS A 71 -1.38 8.47 -1.09
N LEU A 72 -0.18 8.20 -0.58
CA LEU A 72 1.02 8.04 -1.41
C LEU A 72 0.88 6.85 -2.38
N GLY A 73 0.39 5.70 -1.89
CA GLY A 73 0.12 4.53 -2.72
C GLY A 73 -0.92 4.78 -3.81
N ILE A 74 -2.02 5.46 -3.47
CA ILE A 74 -3.06 5.88 -4.43
C ILE A 74 -2.48 6.81 -5.50
N ALA A 75 -1.67 7.80 -5.10
CA ALA A 75 -1.03 8.71 -6.04
C ALA A 75 -0.07 7.98 -6.98
N ALA A 76 0.73 7.05 -6.44
CA ALA A 76 1.65 6.22 -7.22
C ALA A 76 0.92 5.34 -8.24
N LEU A 77 -0.16 4.63 -7.84
CA LEU A 77 -0.92 3.80 -8.77
C LEU A 77 -1.60 4.63 -9.87
N LYS A 78 -2.06 5.85 -9.56
CA LYS A 78 -2.59 6.76 -10.59
C LYS A 78 -1.54 7.13 -11.64
N GLN A 79 -0.29 7.30 -11.24
CA GLN A 79 0.80 7.59 -12.16
C GLN A 79 1.24 6.35 -12.94
N VAL A 80 1.25 5.16 -12.31
CA VAL A 80 1.47 3.89 -13.03
C VAL A 80 0.46 3.71 -14.15
N LEU A 81 -0.79 4.14 -13.94
CA LEU A 81 -1.84 4.13 -14.97
C LEU A 81 -1.64 5.17 -16.09
N GLU A 82 -0.77 6.16 -15.91
CA GLU A 82 -0.39 7.15 -16.93
C GLU A 82 0.82 6.68 -17.76
N ASP A 83 1.50 5.62 -17.35
CA ASP A 83 2.62 5.02 -18.07
C ASP A 83 2.13 3.95 -19.05
N ASP A 84 1.98 4.33 -20.32
CA ASP A 84 1.54 3.42 -21.41
C ASP A 84 2.55 2.30 -21.71
N GLU A 85 3.85 2.49 -21.42
CA GLU A 85 4.88 1.46 -21.62
C GLU A 85 4.74 0.36 -20.57
N TYR A 86 4.50 0.76 -19.31
CA TYR A 86 4.14 -0.17 -18.25
C TYR A 86 2.78 -0.82 -18.50
N CYS A 87 1.75 -0.02 -18.78
CA CYS A 87 0.37 -0.45 -19.04
C CYS A 87 0.15 -0.96 -20.48
N HIS A 88 1.11 -1.70 -21.04
CA HIS A 88 1.07 -2.21 -22.41
C HIS A 88 0.01 -3.29 -22.66
N SER A 89 -0.63 -3.83 -21.61
CA SER A 89 -1.66 -4.86 -21.68
C SER A 89 -2.89 -4.47 -20.87
N ILE A 90 -4.07 -4.86 -21.35
CA ILE A 90 -5.35 -4.58 -20.68
C ILE A 90 -5.42 -5.28 -19.31
N GLU A 91 -4.82 -6.46 -19.19
CA GLU A 91 -4.75 -7.23 -17.94
C GLU A 91 -3.97 -6.46 -16.88
N ILE A 92 -2.79 -5.91 -17.22
CA ILE A 92 -1.99 -5.09 -16.30
C ILE A 92 -2.79 -3.86 -15.86
N THR A 93 -3.45 -3.17 -16.79
CA THR A 93 -4.28 -2.00 -16.46
C THR A 93 -5.44 -2.35 -15.53
N ILE A 94 -6.08 -3.52 -15.72
CA ILE A 94 -7.15 -4.00 -14.84
C ILE A 94 -6.61 -4.23 -13.43
N ASP A 95 -5.51 -4.98 -13.30
CA ASP A 95 -4.93 -5.30 -12.00
C ASP A 95 -4.55 -4.03 -11.21
N VAL A 96 -3.90 -3.06 -11.87
CA VAL A 96 -3.52 -1.78 -11.23
C VAL A 96 -4.76 -0.98 -10.80
N ARG A 97 -5.85 -1.03 -11.57
CA ARG A 97 -7.12 -0.38 -11.19
C ARG A 97 -7.79 -1.07 -10.00
N GLU A 98 -7.73 -2.40 -9.92
CA GLU A 98 -8.24 -3.14 -8.77
C GLU A 98 -7.43 -2.86 -7.50
N GLU A 99 -6.10 -2.80 -7.62
CA GLU A 99 -5.21 -2.38 -6.54
C GLU A 99 -5.54 -0.96 -6.06
N LEU A 100 -5.74 -0.02 -7.00
CA LEU A 100 -6.11 1.36 -6.71
C LEU A 100 -7.45 1.44 -5.98
N ALA A 101 -8.48 0.75 -6.47
CA ALA A 101 -9.81 0.73 -5.86
C ALA A 101 -9.77 0.19 -4.42
N GLN A 102 -8.97 -0.85 -4.15
CA GLN A 102 -8.79 -1.40 -2.81
C GLN A 102 -8.15 -0.38 -1.85
N LEU A 103 -7.14 0.38 -2.30
CA LEU A 103 -6.53 1.41 -1.45
C LEU A 103 -7.50 2.58 -1.21
N GLU A 104 -8.28 2.99 -2.20
CA GLU A 104 -9.28 4.06 -2.07
C GLU A 104 -10.41 3.67 -1.09
N GLU A 105 -10.94 2.45 -1.20
CA GLU A 105 -11.93 1.91 -0.25
C GLU A 105 -11.38 1.90 1.18
N ARG A 106 -10.13 1.45 1.32
CA ARG A 106 -9.47 1.36 2.62
C ARG A 106 -9.24 2.73 3.23
N LEU A 107 -8.77 3.71 2.44
CA LEU A 107 -8.60 5.08 2.90
C LEU A 107 -9.94 5.65 3.39
N ASN A 108 -11.03 5.43 2.65
CA ASN A 108 -12.37 5.91 3.01
C ASN A 108 -12.90 5.30 4.33
N THR A 109 -12.52 4.06 4.63
CA THR A 109 -12.89 3.40 5.89
C THR A 109 -12.27 4.08 7.12
N TYR A 110 -11.17 4.83 6.95
CA TYR A 110 -10.42 5.47 8.02
C TYR A 110 -10.63 7.00 8.12
N ILE A 111 -11.74 7.54 7.59
CA ILE A 111 -12.06 8.99 7.58
C ILE A 111 -12.96 9.43 8.76
N TRP A 112 -13.24 8.57 9.74
CA TRP A 112 -14.10 8.90 10.90
C TRP A 112 -13.42 9.73 11.98
#